data_AF-A0A0C9YL80-F1
#
_entry.id   AF-A0A0C9YL80-F1
#
_cell.length_a   1.000
_cell.length_b   1.000
_cell.length_c   1.000
_cell.angle_alpha   90.00
_cell.angle_beta   90.00
_cell.angle_gamma   90.00
#
_symmetry.space_group_name_H-M   'P 1'
#
loop_
_entity.id
_entity.type
_entity.pdbx_description
1 polymer ?
#
loop_
_entity_poly.entity_id
_entity_poly.type
_entity_poly.pdbx_seq_one_letter_code
_entity_poly.pdbx_strand_id
1 'polypeptide(L)' 'IPRISFDFIPPGSDWTVTRKQFPLRLAYATTFNGCQGLTLQRSVVDLCKDPFSHGQLYTALSRV' A
#
# COMPACT_ATOMS: atom_id res chain seq x y z
N ILE A 1 -1.56 -23.59 3.60
CA ILE A 1 -1.49 -22.26 2.95
C ILE A 1 -0.04 -21.76 3.03
N PRO A 2 0.61 -21.39 1.92
CA PRO A 2 1.99 -20.91 1.91
C PRO A 2 2.15 -19.58 2.68
N ARG A 3 3.22 -19.46 3.47
CA ARG A 3 3.59 -18.25 4.23
C ARG A 3 4.83 -17.62 3.60
N ILE A 4 4.82 -16.31 3.39
CA ILE A 4 6.00 -15.58 2.90
C ILE A 4 6.78 -15.05 4.10
N SER A 5 8.10 -15.24 4.10
CA SER A 5 9.04 -14.61 5.01
C SER A 5 9.66 -13.39 4.36
N PHE A 6 9.57 -12.24 5.02
CA PHE A 6 10.27 -11.02 4.67
C PHE A 6 11.39 -10.80 5.68
N ASP A 7 12.62 -10.77 5.21
CA ASP A 7 13.80 -10.50 6.04
C ASP A 7 14.24 -9.06 5.82
N PHE A 8 14.33 -8.28 6.90
CA PHE A 8 14.76 -6.88 6.86
C PHE A 8 15.85 -6.64 7.90
N ILE A 9 16.90 -5.92 7.50
CA ILE A 9 18.00 -5.50 8.36
C ILE A 9 17.86 -3.98 8.54
N PRO A 10 17.60 -3.48 9.77
CA PRO A 10 17.56 -2.05 10.01
C PRO A 10 18.94 -1.41 9.79
N PRO A 11 19.00 -0.23 9.16
CA PRO A 11 20.26 0.48 9.01
C PRO A 11 20.79 0.88 10.40
N GLY A 12 21.98 0.36 10.75
CA GLY A 12 22.63 0.63 12.05
C GLY A 12 22.50 -0.47 13.10
N SER A 13 22.03 -1.67 12.73
CA SER A 13 21.95 -2.80 13.65
C SER A 13 22.35 -4.13 13.02
N ASP A 14 23.00 -5.00 13.80
CA ASP A 14 23.49 -6.31 13.37
C ASP A 14 22.47 -7.45 13.51
N TRP A 15 21.19 -7.13 13.76
CA TRP A 15 20.13 -8.12 13.91
C TRP A 15 19.14 -8.08 12.74
N THR A 16 18.76 -9.27 12.28
CA THR A 16 17.82 -9.48 11.18
C THR A 16 16.41 -9.70 11.72
N VAL A 17 15.42 -8.99 11.17
CA VAL A 17 14.00 -9.19 11.46
C VAL A 17 13.38 -10.06 10.39
N THR A 18 12.89 -11.23 10.78
CA THR A 18 12.09 -12.08 9.90
C THR A 18 10.60 -11.92 10.20
N ARG A 19 9.85 -11.37 9.24
CA ARG A 19 8.38 -11.28 9.29
C ARG A 19 7.76 -12.40 8.47
N LYS A 20 7.15 -13.38 9.13
CA LYS A 20 6.34 -14.42 8.47
C LYS A 20 4.87 -14.00 8.45
N GLN A 21 4.30 -13.83 7.26
CA GLN A 21 2.89 -13.50 7.10
C GLN A 21 2.25 -14.28 5.95
N PHE A 22 0.92 -14.39 5.99
CA PHE A 22 0.18 -14.80 4.81
C PHE A 22 0.18 -13.66 3.79
N PRO A 23 0.35 -13.96 2.49
CA PRO A 23 0.33 -12.95 1.42
C PRO A 23 -1.10 -12.53 1.10
N LEU A 24 -1.85 -12.11 2.13
CA LEU A 24 -3.22 -11.66 2.02
C LEU A 24 -3.28 -10.21 2.49
N ARG A 25 -3.84 -9.34 1.65
CA ARG A 25 -4.13 -7.95 1.97
C ARG A 25 -5.61 -7.72 1.65
N LEU A 26 -6.31 -7.01 2.54
CA LEU A 26 -7.66 -6.52 2.26
C LEU A 26 -7.59 -5.61 1.02
N ALA A 27 -8.27 -6.01 -0.06
CA ALA A 27 -8.20 -5.32 -1.36
C ALA A 27 -9.39 -4.35 -1.59
N TYR A 28 -10.40 -4.36 -0.72
CA TYR A 28 -11.60 -3.53 -0.85
C TYR A 28 -11.32 -2.03 -0.61
N ALA A 29 -10.42 -1.72 0.32
CA ALA A 29 -9.98 -0.37 0.60
C ALA A 29 -8.44 -0.36 0.58
N THR A 30 -7.88 0.49 -0.27
CA THR A 30 -6.44 0.65 -0.40
C THR A 30 -6.08 2.11 -0.17
N THR A 31 -5.00 2.33 0.57
CA THR A 31 -4.42 3.66 0.74
C THR A 31 -3.85 4.17 -0.58
N PHE A 32 -3.80 5.48 -0.75
CA PHE A 32 -3.25 6.15 -1.93
C PHE A 32 -1.92 5.55 -2.47
N ASN A 33 -0.93 5.34 -1.61
CA ASN A 33 0.37 4.78 -2.04
C ASN A 33 0.27 3.30 -2.48
N GLY A 34 -0.74 2.57 -2.00
CA GLY A 34 -0.97 1.19 -2.36
C GLY A 34 -1.69 1.01 -3.70
N CYS A 35 -2.43 2.03 -4.17
CA CYS A 35 -3.06 2.00 -5.49
C CYS A 35 -2.21 2.63 -6.59
N GLN A 36 -1.07 3.23 -6.24
CA GLN A 36 -0.13 3.78 -7.22
C GLN A 36 0.44 2.65 -8.09
N GLY A 37 0.01 2.59 -9.36
CA GLY A 37 0.42 1.54 -10.32
C GLY A 37 -0.64 0.46 -10.59
N LEU A 38 -1.78 0.49 -9.90
CA LEU A 38 -2.91 -0.39 -10.19
C LEU A 38 -3.88 0.27 -11.19
N THR A 39 -4.55 -0.54 -12.00
CA THR A 39 -5.69 -0.12 -12.84
C THR A 39 -6.96 -0.68 -12.18
N LEU A 40 -7.88 0.19 -11.77
CA LEU A 40 -9.10 -0.20 -11.05
C LEU A 40 -10.31 0.08 -11.94
N GLN A 41 -11.15 -0.92 -12.20
CA GLN A 41 -12.36 -0.71 -13.02
C GLN A 41 -13.36 0.29 -12.41
N ARG A 42 -13.39 0.40 -11.07
CA ARG A 42 -14.18 1.36 -10.32
C ARG A 42 -13.41 1.79 -9.09
N SER A 43 -13.31 3.08 -8.84
CA SER A 43 -12.69 3.65 -7.66
C SER A 43 -13.66 4.59 -6.94
N VAL A 44 -13.63 4.59 -5.61
CA VAL A 44 -14.32 5.55 -4.75
C VAL A 44 -13.25 6.20 -3.90
N VAL A 45 -13.16 7.53 -3.96
CA VAL A 45 -12.16 8.30 -3.22
C VAL A 45 -12.85 9.01 -2.07
N ASP A 46 -12.49 8.65 -0.85
CA ASP A 46 -12.94 9.34 0.36
C ASP A 46 -12.02 10.54 0.63
N LEU A 47 -12.58 11.74 0.58
CA LEU A 47 -11.90 13.03 0.81
C LEU A 47 -12.29 13.66 2.15
N CYS A 48 -12.73 12.87 3.14
CA CYS A 48 -13.03 13.40 4.49
C CYS A 48 -11.84 14.11 5.16
N LYS A 49 -10.60 13.91 4.67
CA LYS A 49 -9.39 14.65 5.06
C LYS A 49 -8.70 15.19 3.82
N ASP A 50 -8.21 16.42 3.89
CA ASP A 50 -7.49 17.06 2.80
C ASP A 50 -6.26 16.23 2.37
N PRO A 51 -6.01 16.11 1.06
CA PRO A 51 -4.85 15.38 0.55
C PRO A 51 -3.55 16.06 1.02
N PHE A 52 -2.66 15.26 1.60
CA PHE A 52 -1.42 15.75 2.21
C PHE A 52 -0.42 16.32 1.19
N SER A 53 -0.54 15.95 -0.09
CA SER A 53 0.36 16.41 -1.14
C SER A 53 -0.36 16.72 -2.46
N HIS A 54 0.13 17.76 -3.15
CA HIS A 54 -0.34 18.16 -4.47
C HIS A 54 -0.12 17.03 -5.48
N GLY A 55 -1.19 16.49 -6.04
CA GLY A 55 -1.14 15.37 -7.00
C GLY A 55 -1.66 14.03 -6.46
N GLN A 56 -1.96 13.92 -5.15
CA GLN A 56 -2.62 12.72 -4.61
C GLN A 56 -4.06 12.59 -5.11
N LEU A 57 -4.78 13.70 -5.20
CA LEU A 57 -6.12 13.69 -5.78
C LEU A 57 -6.10 13.25 -7.25
N TYR A 58 -5.18 13.81 -8.04
CA TYR A 58 -5.04 13.50 -9.47
C TYR A 58 -4.74 12.01 -9.69
N THR A 59 -3.78 11.48 -8.95
CA THR A 59 -3.38 10.08 -9.07
C THR A 59 -4.45 9.11 -8.59
N ALA A 60 -5.39 9.52 -7.74
CA ALA A 60 -6.53 8.69 -7.35
C ALA A 60 -7.62 8.67 -8.43
N LEU A 61 -7.90 9.83 -9.04
CA LEU A 61 -8.86 9.96 -10.13
C LEU A 61 -8.38 9.31 -11.43
N SER A 62 -7.07 9.34 -11.72
CA SER A 62 -6.47 8.79 -12.94
C SER A 62 -6.39 7.26 -12.97
N ARG A 63 -6.99 6.55 -12.00
CA ARG A 63 -6.88 5.09 -11.83
C ARG A 63 -8.12 4.32 -12.31
N VAL A 64 -9.11 5.03 -12.87
CA VAL A 64 -10.25 4.47 -13.62
C VAL A 64 -9.84 4.16 -15.05
#